data_AF-A1CK50-F1
#
_entry.id   AF-A1CK50-F1
#
_cell.length_a   1.000
_cell.length_b   1.000
_cell.length_c   1.000
_cell.angle_alpha   90.00
_cell.angle_beta   90.00
_cell.angle_gamma   90.00
#
_symmetry.space_group_name_H-M   'P 1'
#
loop_
_entity.id
_entity.type
_entity.pdbx_description
1 polymer ?
#
loop_
_entity_poly.entity_id
_entity_poly.type
_entity_poly.pdbx_seq_one_letter_code
_entity_poly.pdbx_strand_id
1 'polypeptide(L)'
;MASPAQCLYCFECLAASYRRHEPINLENVEELWERYERSKKIGSLQDSNDLGPQVTVDEEEIDTPQHESSHSKDNRPNAIKLPSVSRLQSQPSSDPSSTATTPSAMSTSSSRSILSISTAVTTPSSTTTVSETAEGIQRRSSDQRYPLFVTWDTLSKNGRKSLRGCIGTFEAQELSDGLKSYALTSAFDDTRFSPIPESLLPSLSCSLTLLGSFEPCTNALDWSVGVHGIRISFIHRGRRYGATYLPDVAVEQGWTKEETLESLMRKAGWNGQTTGSVTRRLLRGSSSTSHSESGKPWEQVSDFRVVRYQGLKASASYAEWQDWRQWVLSLEDGSEELLHSTSR
;
A
#
# COMPACT_ATOMS: atom_id res chain seq x y z
N MET A 1 7.13 6.00 -9.98
CA MET A 1 6.65 5.83 -8.58
C MET A 1 5.21 5.36 -8.63
N ALA A 2 4.65 4.83 -7.53
CA ALA A 2 3.22 4.56 -7.47
C ALA A 2 2.43 5.88 -7.44
N SER A 3 1.33 5.99 -8.19
CA SER A 3 0.53 7.22 -8.31
C SER A 3 -0.99 6.97 -8.15
N PRO A 4 -1.80 7.99 -7.80
CA PRO A 4 -3.26 7.86 -7.85
C PRO A 4 -3.78 7.55 -9.26
N ALA A 5 -3.16 8.09 -10.32
CA ALA A 5 -3.51 7.80 -11.71
C ALA A 5 -3.47 6.31 -12.04
N GLN A 6 -2.48 5.57 -11.54
CA GLN A 6 -2.39 4.12 -11.71
C GLN A 6 -3.52 3.38 -10.97
N CYS A 7 -4.00 3.93 -9.85
CA CYS A 7 -5.20 3.41 -9.17
C CYS A 7 -6.48 3.73 -9.97
N LEU A 8 -6.55 4.88 -10.64
CA LEU A 8 -7.65 5.21 -11.55
C LEU A 8 -7.67 4.30 -12.79
N TYR A 9 -6.50 3.98 -13.35
CA TYR A 9 -6.37 3.00 -14.43
C TYR A 9 -6.86 1.60 -14.01
N CYS A 10 -6.61 1.19 -12.76
CA CYS A 10 -7.20 -0.04 -12.21
C CYS A 10 -8.73 0.01 -12.14
N PHE A 11 -9.31 1.17 -11.78
CA PHE A 11 -10.76 1.40 -11.83
C PHE A 11 -11.32 1.38 -13.25
N GLU A 12 -10.63 2.01 -14.22
CA GLU A 12 -11.01 1.97 -15.64
C GLU A 12 -11.00 0.53 -16.17
N CYS A 13 -9.97 -0.26 -15.89
CA CYS A 13 -9.90 -1.68 -16.24
C CYS A 13 -11.08 -2.46 -15.66
N LEU A 14 -11.37 -2.27 -14.36
CA LEU A 14 -12.47 -2.96 -13.70
C LEU A 14 -13.83 -2.55 -14.25
N ALA A 15 -14.08 -1.25 -14.43
CA ALA A 15 -15.34 -0.72 -14.97
C ALA A 15 -15.57 -1.14 -16.44
N ALA A 16 -14.51 -1.11 -17.27
CA ALA A 16 -14.56 -1.56 -18.66
C ALA A 16 -14.87 -3.07 -18.76
N SER A 17 -14.39 -3.89 -17.82
CA SER A 17 -14.63 -5.33 -17.80
C SER A 17 -16.11 -5.70 -17.68
N TYR A 18 -16.89 -5.03 -16.81
CA TYR A 18 -18.34 -5.25 -16.70
C TYR A 18 -19.08 -4.87 -17.98
N ARG A 19 -18.62 -3.81 -18.66
CA ARG A 19 -19.20 -3.30 -19.90
C ARG A 19 -18.69 -4.02 -21.15
N ARG A 20 -17.71 -4.92 -21.02
CA ARG A 20 -16.98 -5.58 -22.13
C ARG A 20 -16.36 -4.60 -23.13
N HIS A 21 -15.85 -3.47 -22.64
CA HIS A 21 -15.10 -2.49 -23.43
C HIS A 21 -13.60 -2.62 -23.14
N GLU A 22 -12.77 -2.03 -24.00
CA GLU A 22 -11.34 -1.86 -23.71
C GLU A 22 -11.15 -0.59 -22.84
N PRO A 23 -10.38 -0.65 -21.73
CA PRO A 23 -10.07 0.54 -20.96
C PRO A 23 -9.16 1.51 -21.72
N ILE A 24 -9.28 2.79 -21.39
CA ILE A 24 -8.34 3.86 -21.77
C ILE A 24 -6.89 3.46 -21.41
N ASN A 25 -5.92 3.79 -22.26
CA ASN A 25 -4.49 3.51 -22.02
C ASN A 25 -3.97 4.20 -20.74
N LEU A 26 -3.06 3.55 -20.01
CA LEU A 26 -2.45 4.06 -18.78
C LEU A 26 -1.80 5.44 -19.02
N GLU A 27 -1.08 5.63 -20.13
CA GLU A 27 -0.42 6.89 -20.46
C GLU A 27 -1.42 8.05 -20.54
N ASN A 28 -2.58 7.83 -21.17
CA ASN A 28 -3.65 8.83 -21.26
C ASN A 28 -4.28 9.12 -19.89
N VAL A 29 -4.40 8.11 -19.02
CA VAL A 29 -4.89 8.29 -17.64
C VAL A 29 -3.90 9.12 -16.82
N GLU A 30 -2.59 8.86 -16.95
CA GLU A 30 -1.56 9.65 -16.28
C GLU A 30 -1.54 11.10 -16.77
N GLU A 31 -1.64 11.36 -18.08
CA GLU A 31 -1.73 12.72 -18.62
C GLU A 31 -2.98 13.48 -18.15
N LEU A 32 -4.16 12.85 -18.27
CA LEU A 32 -5.43 13.46 -17.83
C LEU A 32 -5.44 13.70 -16.33
N TRP A 33 -4.84 12.81 -15.53
CA TRP A 33 -4.70 13.01 -14.08
C TRP A 33 -3.80 14.21 -13.75
N GLU A 34 -2.66 14.39 -14.43
CA GLU A 34 -1.84 15.57 -14.23
C GLU A 34 -2.57 16.87 -14.61
N ARG A 35 -3.34 16.86 -15.70
CA ARG A 35 -4.18 18.00 -16.10
C ARG A 35 -5.24 18.33 -15.02
N TYR A 36 -5.88 17.31 -14.48
CA TYR A 36 -6.87 17.42 -13.39
C TYR A 36 -6.26 18.04 -12.12
N GLU A 37 -5.12 17.54 -11.65
CA GLU A 37 -4.44 18.08 -10.47
C GLU A 37 -3.95 19.52 -10.68
N ARG A 38 -3.52 19.88 -11.90
CA ARG A 38 -3.21 21.28 -12.27
C ARG A 38 -4.46 22.18 -12.19
N SER A 39 -5.62 21.72 -12.67
CA SER A 39 -6.87 22.50 -12.59
C SER A 39 -7.36 22.70 -11.15
N LYS A 40 -7.33 21.65 -10.30
CA LYS A 40 -7.61 21.77 -8.85
C LYS A 40 -6.73 22.82 -8.19
N LYS A 41 -5.43 22.81 -8.48
CA LYS A 41 -4.48 23.77 -7.92
C LYS A 41 -4.81 25.21 -8.33
N ILE A 42 -5.19 25.44 -9.59
CA ILE A 42 -5.59 26.77 -10.07
C ILE A 42 -6.88 27.24 -9.37
N GLY A 43 -7.91 26.38 -9.27
CA GLY A 43 -9.15 26.70 -8.55
C GLY A 43 -8.89 27.09 -7.09
N SER A 44 -8.09 26.29 -6.37
CA SER A 44 -7.74 26.58 -4.97
C SER A 44 -6.99 27.89 -4.75
N LEU A 45 -6.28 28.40 -5.77
CA LEU A 45 -5.61 29.70 -5.71
C LEU A 45 -6.56 30.86 -6.04
N GLN A 46 -7.55 30.64 -6.92
CA GLN A 46 -8.57 31.64 -7.23
C GLN A 46 -9.47 31.89 -6.00
N ASP A 47 -9.94 30.83 -5.33
CA ASP A 47 -10.70 30.94 -4.09
C ASP A 47 -9.92 31.66 -2.96
N SER A 48 -8.59 31.55 -2.95
CA SER A 48 -7.73 32.19 -1.94
C SER A 48 -7.49 33.69 -2.17
N ASN A 49 -7.76 34.21 -3.38
CA ASN A 49 -7.56 35.61 -3.74
C ASN A 49 -8.82 36.48 -3.61
N ASP A 50 -9.97 35.92 -3.25
CA ASP A 50 -11.25 36.65 -3.12
C ASP A 50 -11.50 37.23 -1.72
N LEU A 51 -10.48 37.23 -0.84
CA LEU A 51 -10.46 38.08 0.35
C LEU A 51 -9.98 39.49 -0.02
N GLY A 52 -10.90 40.29 -0.55
CA GLY A 52 -10.63 41.67 -0.95
C GLY A 52 -10.12 42.56 0.20
N PRO A 53 -9.41 43.67 -0.09
CA PRO A 53 -8.77 44.49 0.94
C PRO A 53 -9.79 45.14 1.88
N GLN A 54 -9.79 44.71 3.14
CA GLN A 54 -10.37 45.49 4.24
C GLN A 54 -9.52 46.75 4.41
N VAL A 55 -10.04 47.89 3.92
CA VAL A 55 -9.42 49.21 4.13
C VAL A 55 -9.65 49.62 5.58
N THR A 56 -8.72 49.24 6.46
CA THR A 56 -8.61 49.80 7.81
C THR A 56 -8.08 51.22 7.71
N VAL A 57 -8.96 52.21 7.87
CA VAL A 57 -8.56 53.59 8.13
C VAL A 57 -8.57 53.77 9.64
N ASP A 58 -7.39 53.72 10.26
CA ASP A 58 -7.20 54.17 11.63
C ASP A 58 -7.08 55.70 11.64
N GLU A 59 -7.93 56.38 12.42
CA GLU A 59 -7.64 57.73 12.92
C GLU A 59 -7.92 57.81 14.43
N GLU A 60 -6.88 58.23 15.15
CA GLU A 60 -6.76 58.58 16.58
C GLU A 60 -7.63 59.81 16.95
N GLU A 61 -7.90 60.23 18.21
CA GLU A 61 -7.99 59.68 19.59
C GLU A 61 -8.54 60.86 20.47
N ILE A 62 -8.92 60.67 21.76
CA ILE A 62 -8.96 61.75 22.83
C ILE A 62 -10.10 62.84 22.68
N ASP A 63 -10.90 63.29 23.67
CA ASP A 63 -11.02 63.08 25.14
C ASP A 63 -12.39 63.58 25.75
N THR A 64 -12.62 63.24 27.04
CA THR A 64 -13.40 63.92 28.12
C THR A 64 -14.96 64.07 28.04
N PRO A 65 -15.68 64.23 29.20
CA PRO A 65 -17.01 63.61 29.42
C PRO A 65 -18.16 64.58 29.85
N GLN A 66 -19.39 64.06 30.05
CA GLN A 66 -20.26 64.30 31.25
C GLN A 66 -21.72 63.76 31.19
N HIS A 67 -22.26 63.43 32.37
CA HIS A 67 -23.67 63.47 32.87
C HIS A 67 -24.85 62.60 32.31
N GLU A 68 -25.21 61.61 33.15
CA GLU A 68 -26.53 61.38 33.82
C GLU A 68 -27.83 60.87 33.14
N SER A 69 -28.42 59.88 33.86
CA SER A 69 -29.85 59.49 33.93
C SER A 69 -30.44 58.68 32.74
N SER A 70 -31.34 57.69 32.90
CA SER A 70 -31.90 57.00 34.09
C SER A 70 -32.55 55.64 33.70
N HIS A 71 -32.70 54.72 34.69
CA HIS A 71 -33.52 53.49 34.67
C HIS A 71 -33.15 52.38 33.65
N SER A 72 -33.36 51.07 33.87
CA SER A 72 -33.89 50.29 35.01
C SER A 72 -33.30 48.86 35.03
N LYS A 73 -33.54 48.11 36.13
CA LYS A 73 -33.04 46.74 36.42
C LYS A 73 -33.63 45.70 35.42
N ASP A 74 -33.02 44.53 35.14
CA ASP A 74 -32.81 43.43 36.09
C ASP A 74 -31.77 42.34 35.67
N ASN A 75 -30.97 41.93 36.67
CA ASN A 75 -30.45 40.58 37.00
C ASN A 75 -29.93 39.59 35.93
N ARG A 76 -28.59 39.49 35.89
CA ARG A 76 -27.79 38.23 35.93
C ARG A 76 -28.27 37.27 37.06
N PRO A 77 -27.98 35.95 37.05
CA PRO A 77 -26.64 35.33 36.89
C PRO A 77 -26.67 34.02 36.04
N ASN A 78 -25.69 33.09 36.02
CA ASN A 78 -24.45 32.87 36.79
C ASN A 78 -23.37 32.14 35.95
N ALA A 79 -22.22 31.77 36.53
CA ALA A 79 -21.14 31.00 35.90
C ALA A 79 -20.67 29.77 36.72
N ILE A 80 -19.85 28.92 36.08
CA ILE A 80 -18.98 27.85 36.66
C ILE A 80 -19.69 26.54 37.09
N LYS A 81 -19.36 25.39 36.48
CA LYS A 81 -18.37 24.37 36.98
C LYS A 81 -18.33 23.08 36.14
N LEU A 82 -17.12 22.53 35.94
CA LEU A 82 -16.88 21.15 35.48
C LEU A 82 -16.96 20.15 36.65
N PRO A 83 -17.33 18.87 36.42
CA PRO A 83 -17.03 17.77 37.34
C PRO A 83 -16.07 16.72 36.75
N SER A 84 -15.39 16.02 37.65
CA SER A 84 -14.27 15.08 37.37
C SER A 84 -14.68 13.59 37.37
N VAL A 85 -13.76 12.75 36.91
CA VAL A 85 -13.85 11.27 36.81
C VAL A 85 -13.92 10.56 38.17
N SER A 86 -14.69 9.46 38.27
CA SER A 86 -14.33 8.30 39.12
C SER A 86 -15.03 6.97 38.75
N ARG A 87 -14.21 6.04 38.27
CA ARG A 87 -14.16 4.57 38.47
C ARG A 87 -15.33 3.86 39.19
N LEU A 88 -15.83 2.78 38.57
CA LEU A 88 -16.27 1.56 39.29
C LEU A 88 -16.06 0.29 38.43
N GLN A 89 -15.76 -0.83 39.09
CA GLN A 89 -15.50 -2.15 38.46
C GLN A 89 -16.64 -3.13 38.76
N SER A 90 -17.10 -3.91 37.76
CA SER A 90 -17.31 -5.37 37.86
C SER A 90 -17.84 -5.97 36.55
N GLN A 91 -17.45 -7.23 36.27
CA GLN A 91 -17.91 -8.07 35.14
C GLN A 91 -18.93 -9.13 35.67
N PRO A 92 -19.36 -10.19 34.94
CA PRO A 92 -19.22 -10.51 33.50
C PRO A 92 -20.49 -11.01 32.79
N SER A 93 -20.51 -10.98 31.44
CA SER A 93 -21.23 -11.99 30.63
C SER A 93 -20.76 -12.06 29.16
N SER A 94 -20.23 -13.23 28.81
CA SER A 94 -20.32 -13.97 27.54
C SER A 94 -20.27 -13.23 26.17
N ASP A 95 -19.07 -13.22 25.59
CA ASP A 95 -18.65 -13.63 24.22
C ASP A 95 -19.69 -14.04 23.13
N PRO A 96 -19.38 -13.92 21.81
CA PRO A 96 -18.03 -14.11 21.24
C PRO A 96 -17.41 -12.97 20.42
N SER A 97 -16.16 -12.68 20.79
CA SER A 97 -15.03 -12.18 20.00
C SER A 97 -15.12 -12.18 18.46
N SER A 98 -14.88 -10.99 17.87
CA SER A 98 -14.48 -10.82 16.47
C SER A 98 -12.97 -11.09 16.31
N THR A 99 -12.59 -12.14 15.60
CA THR A 99 -11.19 -12.41 15.25
C THR A 99 -10.74 -11.56 14.06
N ALA A 100 -9.71 -10.74 14.26
CA ALA A 100 -9.03 -10.07 13.16
C ALA A 100 -8.19 -11.07 12.37
N THR A 101 -8.59 -11.37 11.14
CA THR A 101 -7.87 -12.30 10.25
C THR A 101 -6.77 -11.57 9.48
N THR A 102 -5.52 -11.86 9.82
CA THR A 102 -4.36 -11.56 8.97
C THR A 102 -4.49 -12.29 7.63
N PRO A 103 -4.10 -11.68 6.50
CA PRO A 103 -4.21 -12.31 5.20
C PRO A 103 -3.20 -13.45 5.07
N SER A 104 -3.66 -14.67 5.37
CA SER A 104 -2.88 -15.89 5.18
C SER A 104 -2.52 -16.07 3.71
N ALA A 105 -1.25 -15.84 3.36
CA ALA A 105 -0.71 -16.12 2.04
C ALA A 105 -0.55 -17.64 1.81
N MET A 106 -1.68 -18.32 1.62
CA MET A 106 -1.77 -19.73 1.24
C MET A 106 -2.36 -19.86 -0.17
N SER A 107 -1.48 -20.04 -1.15
CA SER A 107 -1.81 -20.63 -2.44
C SER A 107 -0.89 -21.81 -2.70
N THR A 108 -1.19 -22.95 -2.07
CA THR A 108 -0.65 -24.24 -2.48
C THR A 108 -1.39 -24.74 -3.70
N SER A 109 -1.06 -24.18 -4.87
CA SER A 109 -1.42 -24.80 -6.15
C SER A 109 -0.16 -25.34 -6.82
N SER A 110 -0.12 -26.65 -7.03
CA SER A 110 1.07 -27.35 -7.53
C SER A 110 1.14 -27.30 -9.05
N SER A 111 2.04 -26.47 -9.59
CA SER A 111 2.49 -26.63 -10.98
C SER A 111 3.87 -27.29 -10.99
N ARG A 112 3.90 -28.59 -11.30
CA ARG A 112 5.14 -29.32 -11.61
C ARG A 112 5.59 -28.94 -13.02
N SER A 113 6.36 -27.87 -13.14
CA SER A 113 7.05 -27.53 -14.39
C SER A 113 8.51 -27.96 -14.32
N ILE A 114 8.90 -28.89 -15.19
CA ILE A 114 10.29 -29.35 -15.32
C ILE A 114 11.08 -28.30 -16.09
N LEU A 115 12.15 -27.82 -15.46
CA LEU A 115 13.37 -27.20 -16.00
C LEU A 115 13.35 -26.67 -17.46
N SER A 116 13.34 -25.34 -17.61
CA SER A 116 14.42 -24.62 -18.32
C SER A 116 14.19 -23.09 -18.30
N ILE A 117 14.82 -22.37 -17.36
CA ILE A 117 14.98 -20.91 -17.46
C ILE A 117 16.43 -20.54 -17.16
N SER A 118 17.12 -20.05 -18.18
CA SER A 118 18.42 -19.39 -18.06
C SER A 118 18.21 -17.98 -17.50
N THR A 119 18.40 -17.79 -16.19
CA THR A 119 18.47 -16.42 -15.64
C THR A 119 19.83 -15.80 -15.93
N ALA A 120 19.91 -15.00 -17.00
CA ALA A 120 20.94 -13.98 -17.11
C ALA A 120 20.80 -13.01 -15.93
N VAL A 121 21.91 -12.74 -15.23
CA VAL A 121 21.95 -11.77 -14.13
C VAL A 121 22.22 -10.39 -14.73
N THR A 122 21.18 -9.62 -14.98
CA THR A 122 21.31 -8.22 -15.41
C THR A 122 21.30 -7.29 -14.19
N THR A 123 22.48 -7.06 -13.63
CA THR A 123 22.73 -5.94 -12.71
C THR A 123 22.64 -4.62 -13.49
N PRO A 124 21.79 -3.65 -13.11
CA PRO A 124 21.85 -2.32 -13.69
C PRO A 124 23.13 -1.62 -13.22
N SER A 125 24.05 -1.35 -14.14
CA SER A 125 25.31 -0.65 -13.85
C SER A 125 25.17 0.83 -14.20
N SER A 126 25.28 1.70 -13.20
CA SER A 126 25.06 3.14 -13.35
C SER A 126 26.33 3.86 -13.82
N THR A 127 26.53 4.00 -15.15
CA THR A 127 27.48 4.99 -15.71
C THR A 127 27.25 5.29 -17.19
N THR A 128 26.49 6.36 -17.49
CA THR A 128 26.77 7.20 -18.69
C THR A 128 26.27 8.62 -18.51
N THR A 129 27.17 9.60 -18.61
CA THR A 129 26.86 11.02 -18.81
C THR A 129 26.75 11.32 -20.30
N VAL A 130 25.56 11.59 -20.82
CA VAL A 130 25.36 12.18 -22.17
C VAL A 130 24.15 13.12 -22.17
N SER A 131 24.21 14.15 -23.01
CA SER A 131 23.41 15.38 -22.99
C SER A 131 21.89 15.22 -23.09
N GLU A 132 21.18 16.18 -22.50
CA GLU A 132 19.72 16.29 -22.47
C GLU A 132 19.14 16.79 -23.80
N THR A 133 18.17 16.06 -24.34
CA THR A 133 17.21 16.55 -25.35
C THR A 133 15.80 16.13 -24.94
N ALA A 134 14.81 17.00 -25.19
CA ALA A 134 13.47 16.87 -24.62
C ALA A 134 12.68 15.62 -25.07
N GLU A 135 13.03 15.05 -26.23
CA GLU A 135 12.44 13.81 -26.76
C GLU A 135 12.78 12.56 -25.91
N GLY A 136 13.85 12.64 -25.09
CA GLY A 136 14.32 11.55 -24.25
C GLY A 136 13.56 11.35 -22.93
N ILE A 137 12.49 12.10 -22.64
CA ILE A 137 11.72 12.00 -21.40
C ILE A 137 10.49 11.10 -21.57
N GLN A 138 9.75 11.27 -22.68
CA GLN A 138 8.56 10.48 -23.02
C GLN A 138 8.84 8.96 -23.08
N ARG A 139 10.04 8.56 -23.50
CA ARG A 139 10.42 7.14 -23.65
C ARG A 139 10.86 6.45 -22.36
N ARG A 140 10.66 7.04 -21.17
CA ARG A 140 11.15 6.49 -19.89
C ARG A 140 10.06 5.95 -18.96
N SER A 141 8.78 6.16 -19.26
CA SER A 141 7.65 5.65 -18.45
C SER A 141 7.30 4.19 -18.79
N SER A 142 7.15 3.86 -20.07
CA SER A 142 6.61 2.59 -20.55
C SER A 142 7.51 1.36 -20.34
N ASP A 143 8.84 1.52 -20.35
CA ASP A 143 9.79 0.40 -20.08
C ASP A 143 9.94 0.05 -18.58
N GLN A 144 9.24 0.75 -17.67
CA GLN A 144 9.42 0.54 -16.23
C GLN A 144 8.73 -0.74 -15.75
N ARG A 145 9.53 -1.76 -15.41
CA ARG A 145 9.01 -3.04 -14.89
C ARG A 145 9.07 -3.13 -13.37
N TYR A 146 7.93 -3.44 -12.74
CA TYR A 146 7.77 -3.52 -11.29
C TYR A 146 7.07 -4.81 -10.85
N PRO A 147 7.55 -5.48 -9.79
CA PRO A 147 6.70 -6.38 -9.04
C PRO A 147 5.62 -5.56 -8.33
N LEU A 148 4.36 -5.98 -8.41
CA LEU A 148 3.23 -5.16 -7.99
C LEU A 148 2.12 -5.97 -7.32
N PHE A 149 1.33 -5.29 -6.50
CA PHE A 149 0.17 -5.83 -5.81
C PHE A 149 -0.99 -4.83 -5.94
N VAL A 150 -2.14 -5.31 -6.42
CA VAL A 150 -3.39 -4.54 -6.48
C VAL A 150 -4.32 -5.07 -5.40
N THR A 151 -4.87 -4.13 -4.62
CA THR A 151 -5.77 -4.40 -3.50
C THR A 151 -7.07 -3.62 -3.68
N TRP A 152 -8.19 -4.33 -3.59
CA TRP A 152 -9.52 -3.75 -3.49
C TRP A 152 -9.98 -3.81 -2.03
N ASP A 153 -10.35 -2.65 -1.48
CA ASP A 153 -11.03 -2.52 -0.19
C ASP A 153 -12.46 -2.02 -0.42
N THR A 154 -13.44 -2.47 0.38
CA THR A 154 -14.70 -1.76 0.54
C THR A 154 -14.60 -0.70 1.64
N LEU A 155 -15.16 0.47 1.38
CA LEU A 155 -15.28 1.60 2.30
C LEU A 155 -16.66 1.55 2.98
N SER A 156 -16.64 1.38 4.30
CA SER A 156 -17.84 1.55 5.12
C SER A 156 -18.21 3.04 5.25
N LYS A 157 -19.48 3.35 5.56
CA LYS A 157 -19.99 4.72 5.78
C LYS A 157 -19.24 5.53 6.85
N ASN A 158 -18.50 4.85 7.73
CA ASN A 158 -17.65 5.44 8.76
C ASN A 158 -16.16 5.55 8.34
N GLY A 159 -15.85 5.45 7.05
CA GLY A 159 -14.49 5.55 6.51
C GLY A 159 -13.60 4.31 6.73
N ARG A 160 -14.09 3.27 7.40
CA ARG A 160 -13.31 2.04 7.66
C ARG A 160 -13.19 1.20 6.38
N LYS A 161 -11.95 0.91 5.98
CA LYS A 161 -11.61 -0.06 4.93
C LYS A 161 -11.83 -1.50 5.41
N SER A 162 -12.28 -2.36 4.50
CA SER A 162 -12.35 -3.81 4.66
C SER A 162 -11.86 -4.49 3.39
N LEU A 163 -10.88 -5.38 3.51
CA LEU A 163 -10.29 -6.08 2.37
C LEU A 163 -11.36 -6.85 1.58
N ARG A 164 -11.35 -6.68 0.25
CA ARG A 164 -12.26 -7.35 -0.69
C ARG A 164 -11.55 -8.17 -1.77
N GLY A 165 -10.27 -7.91 -2.01
CA GLY A 165 -9.39 -8.71 -2.85
C GLY A 165 -7.97 -8.15 -2.85
N CYS A 166 -6.95 -9.00 -2.92
CA CYS A 166 -5.55 -8.57 -2.98
C CYS A 166 -4.69 -9.65 -3.63
N ILE A 167 -4.24 -9.40 -4.86
CA ILE A 167 -3.38 -10.29 -5.65
C ILE A 167 -2.23 -9.48 -6.27
N GLY A 168 -1.08 -10.11 -6.43
CA GLY A 168 0.12 -9.49 -6.97
C GLY A 168 1.23 -10.49 -7.23
N THR A 169 2.41 -9.99 -7.57
CA THR A 169 3.57 -10.79 -7.93
C THR A 169 4.89 -10.17 -7.47
N PHE A 170 5.87 -11.04 -7.21
CA PHE A 170 7.27 -10.67 -6.95
C PHE A 170 8.14 -10.69 -8.22
N GLU A 171 7.56 -11.00 -9.38
CA GLU A 171 8.20 -10.89 -10.70
C GLU A 171 7.87 -9.53 -11.34
N ALA A 172 8.87 -8.89 -11.95
CA ALA A 172 8.70 -7.55 -12.52
C ALA A 172 7.84 -7.56 -13.79
N GLN A 173 6.62 -7.01 -13.70
CA GLN A 173 5.70 -6.85 -14.83
C GLN A 173 5.91 -5.51 -15.50
N GLU A 174 5.61 -5.42 -16.80
CA GLU A 174 5.38 -4.12 -17.45
C GLU A 174 4.14 -3.46 -16.83
N LEU A 175 4.15 -2.15 -16.67
CA LEU A 175 3.26 -1.47 -15.73
C LEU A 175 1.79 -1.46 -16.19
N SER A 176 1.51 -1.24 -17.47
CA SER A 176 0.15 -1.20 -18.02
C SER A 176 -0.49 -2.59 -17.97
N ASP A 177 0.16 -3.58 -18.58
CA ASP A 177 -0.28 -4.98 -18.60
C ASP A 177 -0.40 -5.57 -17.18
N GLY A 178 0.58 -5.27 -16.33
CA GLY A 178 0.60 -5.72 -14.94
C GLY A 178 -0.55 -5.14 -14.13
N LEU A 179 -0.79 -3.83 -14.20
CA LEU A 179 -1.91 -3.20 -13.49
C LEU A 179 -3.26 -3.73 -14.00
N LYS A 180 -3.47 -3.81 -15.32
CA LYS A 180 -4.70 -4.35 -15.94
C LYS A 180 -4.97 -5.79 -15.48
N SER A 181 -3.96 -6.66 -15.60
CA SER A 181 -4.07 -8.07 -15.22
C SER A 181 -4.37 -8.23 -13.73
N TYR A 182 -3.54 -7.64 -12.85
CA TYR A 182 -3.68 -7.82 -11.41
C TYR A 182 -4.87 -7.08 -10.80
N ALA A 183 -5.37 -5.99 -11.41
CA ALA A 183 -6.63 -5.36 -11.01
C ALA A 183 -7.84 -6.28 -11.23
N LEU A 184 -7.90 -6.97 -12.38
CA LEU A 184 -8.98 -7.91 -12.68
C LEU A 184 -8.84 -9.22 -11.87
N THR A 185 -7.64 -9.80 -11.78
CA THR A 185 -7.40 -11.01 -10.98
C THR A 185 -7.70 -10.79 -9.50
N SER A 186 -7.36 -9.63 -8.93
CA SER A 186 -7.70 -9.31 -7.54
C SER A 186 -9.20 -9.02 -7.32
N ALA A 187 -9.94 -8.63 -8.36
CA ALA A 187 -11.38 -8.40 -8.27
C ALA A 187 -12.22 -9.68 -8.45
N PHE A 188 -11.74 -10.64 -9.26
CA PHE A 188 -12.55 -11.79 -9.69
C PHE A 188 -11.99 -13.16 -9.28
N ASP A 189 -10.67 -13.32 -9.19
CA ASP A 189 -10.01 -14.63 -9.01
C ASP A 189 -9.35 -14.81 -7.62
N ASP A 190 -9.47 -13.84 -6.73
CA ASP A 190 -9.04 -13.98 -5.32
C ASP A 190 -10.00 -14.92 -4.56
N THR A 191 -9.65 -16.21 -4.55
CA THR A 191 -10.44 -17.32 -3.98
C THR A 191 -10.87 -17.17 -2.52
N ARG A 192 -10.34 -16.18 -1.79
CA ARG A 192 -10.76 -15.83 -0.42
C ARG A 192 -12.09 -15.06 -0.38
N PHE A 193 -12.50 -14.47 -1.50
CA PHE A 193 -13.66 -13.59 -1.62
C PHE A 193 -14.54 -14.02 -2.80
N SER A 194 -15.81 -13.62 -2.80
CA SER A 194 -16.61 -13.73 -4.03
C SER A 194 -16.21 -12.65 -5.03
N PRO A 195 -16.29 -12.92 -6.36
CA PRO A 195 -16.04 -11.91 -7.38
C PRO A 195 -16.80 -10.62 -7.08
N ILE A 196 -16.13 -9.48 -7.27
CA ILE A 196 -16.75 -8.17 -7.07
C ILE A 196 -17.87 -7.99 -8.12
N PRO A 197 -19.12 -7.67 -7.74
CA PRO A 197 -20.16 -7.27 -8.69
C PRO A 197 -20.06 -5.77 -8.98
N GLU A 198 -20.53 -5.34 -10.16
CA GLU A 198 -20.57 -3.92 -10.56
C GLU A 198 -21.26 -3.03 -9.50
N SER A 199 -22.28 -3.54 -8.82
CA SER A 199 -23.01 -2.82 -7.76
C SER A 199 -22.17 -2.49 -6.51
N LEU A 200 -21.00 -3.12 -6.31
CA LEU A 200 -20.07 -2.73 -5.25
C LEU A 200 -19.11 -1.62 -5.66
N LEU A 201 -18.94 -1.31 -6.96
CA LEU A 201 -18.01 -0.27 -7.43
C LEU A 201 -18.10 1.03 -6.62
N PRO A 202 -19.28 1.61 -6.32
CA PRO A 202 -19.39 2.87 -5.57
C PRO A 202 -18.84 2.84 -4.14
N SER A 203 -18.59 1.65 -3.60
CA SER A 203 -18.02 1.44 -2.27
C SER A 203 -16.53 1.12 -2.27
N LEU A 204 -15.87 1.03 -3.41
CA LEU A 204 -14.48 0.55 -3.48
C LEU A 204 -13.43 1.64 -3.24
N SER A 205 -12.28 1.20 -2.74
CA SER A 205 -10.99 1.87 -2.87
C SER A 205 -9.98 0.90 -3.49
N CYS A 206 -9.25 1.37 -4.49
CA CYS A 206 -8.08 0.69 -5.04
C CYS A 206 -6.84 1.15 -4.26
N SER A 207 -6.01 0.21 -3.82
CA SER A 207 -4.69 0.48 -3.26
C SER A 207 -3.64 -0.30 -4.06
N LEU A 208 -2.65 0.40 -4.61
CA LEU A 208 -1.54 -0.15 -5.37
C LEU A 208 -0.27 -0.17 -4.52
N THR A 209 0.49 -1.26 -4.57
CA THR A 209 1.86 -1.30 -4.05
C THR A 209 2.83 -1.74 -5.15
N LEU A 210 3.68 -0.82 -5.61
CA LEU A 210 4.81 -1.13 -6.50
C LEU A 210 6.05 -1.41 -5.65
N LEU A 211 6.68 -2.57 -5.84
CA LEU A 211 7.89 -2.93 -5.11
C LEU A 211 9.13 -2.40 -5.82
N GLY A 212 9.96 -1.65 -5.08
CA GLY A 212 11.15 -1.00 -5.60
C GLY A 212 12.28 -0.95 -4.56
N SER A 213 13.39 -0.31 -4.94
CA SER A 213 14.57 -0.14 -4.09
C SER A 213 15.14 -1.48 -3.57
N PHE A 214 15.26 -2.47 -4.45
CA PHE A 214 15.85 -3.77 -4.13
C PHE A 214 17.36 -3.65 -3.90
N GLU A 215 17.77 -3.60 -2.64
CA GLU A 215 19.15 -3.44 -2.20
C GLU A 215 19.67 -4.71 -1.51
N PRO A 216 20.83 -5.26 -1.91
CA PRO A 216 21.51 -6.29 -1.13
C PRO A 216 21.87 -5.76 0.27
N CYS A 217 21.47 -6.50 1.31
CA CYS A 217 21.83 -6.19 2.69
C CYS A 217 23.31 -6.51 2.95
N THR A 218 24.02 -5.65 3.69
CA THR A 218 25.44 -5.87 4.08
C THR A 218 25.63 -7.08 4.99
N ASN A 219 24.60 -7.40 5.79
CA ASN A 219 24.50 -8.59 6.62
C ASN A 219 23.02 -9.01 6.74
N ALA A 220 22.74 -10.19 7.29
CA ALA A 220 21.37 -10.73 7.34
C ALA A 220 20.34 -9.80 8.03
N LEU A 221 20.77 -8.93 8.95
CA LEU A 221 19.93 -8.09 9.80
C LEU A 221 19.91 -6.60 9.37
N ASP A 222 20.54 -6.27 8.23
CA ASP A 222 20.65 -4.92 7.67
C ASP A 222 19.37 -4.50 6.90
N TRP A 223 18.27 -4.48 7.64
CA TRP A 223 16.94 -4.02 7.23
C TRP A 223 16.19 -3.50 8.47
N SER A 224 14.96 -2.99 8.30
CA SER A 224 14.20 -2.37 9.40
C SER A 224 12.77 -2.88 9.40
N VAL A 225 12.33 -3.42 10.54
CA VAL A 225 10.97 -3.95 10.74
C VAL A 225 9.96 -2.83 10.51
N GLY A 226 8.89 -3.11 9.76
CA GLY A 226 7.85 -2.13 9.40
C GLY A 226 8.23 -1.12 8.32
N VAL A 227 9.49 -1.12 7.85
CA VAL A 227 9.95 -0.23 6.76
C VAL A 227 10.33 -1.04 5.52
N HIS A 228 11.06 -2.15 5.73
CA HIS A 228 11.63 -2.95 4.66
C HIS A 228 10.91 -4.29 4.52
N GLY A 229 10.47 -4.57 3.29
CA GLY A 229 10.23 -5.94 2.87
C GLY A 229 11.57 -6.63 2.64
N ILE A 230 11.61 -7.95 2.76
CA ILE A 230 12.83 -8.74 2.66
C ILE A 230 12.63 -9.99 1.82
N ARG A 231 13.60 -10.22 0.92
CA ARG A 231 13.72 -11.40 0.08
C ARG A 231 15.01 -12.13 0.43
N ILE A 232 14.90 -13.39 0.82
CA ILE A 232 16.06 -14.24 1.08
C ILE A 232 16.33 -15.19 -0.09
N SER A 233 17.59 -15.54 -0.30
CA SER A 233 17.97 -16.71 -1.10
C SER A 233 19.20 -17.39 -0.53
N PHE A 234 19.24 -18.72 -0.57
CA PHE A 234 20.38 -19.51 -0.09
C PHE A 234 20.45 -20.87 -0.78
N ILE A 235 21.55 -21.59 -0.58
CA ILE A 235 21.77 -22.94 -1.08
C ILE A 235 21.89 -23.90 0.10
N HIS A 236 21.17 -25.02 0.03
CA HIS A 236 21.29 -26.11 1.00
C HIS A 236 21.19 -27.45 0.27
N ARG A 237 22.13 -28.37 0.54
CA ARG A 237 22.22 -29.71 -0.10
C ARG A 237 22.10 -29.66 -1.65
N GLY A 238 22.79 -28.70 -2.27
CA GLY A 238 22.79 -28.51 -3.74
C GLY A 238 21.48 -27.97 -4.33
N ARG A 239 20.49 -27.59 -3.52
CA ARG A 239 19.24 -26.97 -3.95
C ARG A 239 19.20 -25.50 -3.55
N ARG A 240 18.67 -24.65 -4.43
CA ARG A 240 18.44 -23.23 -4.15
C ARG A 240 17.07 -23.04 -3.48
N TYR A 241 17.05 -22.22 -2.44
CA TYR A 241 15.88 -21.84 -1.66
C TYR A 241 15.70 -20.33 -1.74
N GLY A 242 14.46 -19.86 -1.60
CA GLY A 242 14.15 -18.44 -1.49
C GLY A 242 12.72 -18.20 -1.06
N ALA A 243 12.49 -17.08 -0.37
CA ALA A 243 11.19 -16.62 0.08
C ALA A 243 11.21 -15.11 0.27
N THR A 244 10.02 -14.50 0.32
CA THR A 244 9.85 -13.05 0.43
C THR A 244 8.73 -12.71 1.43
N TYR A 245 8.92 -11.65 2.22
CA TYR A 245 7.88 -11.02 3.05
C TYR A 245 7.78 -9.53 2.77
N LEU A 246 6.54 -9.03 2.71
CA LEU A 246 6.21 -7.60 2.65
C LEU A 246 6.59 -6.89 3.97
N PRO A 247 6.80 -5.55 3.95
CA PRO A 247 7.24 -4.79 5.12
C PRO A 247 6.37 -4.98 6.38
N ASP A 248 5.06 -5.14 6.17
CA ASP A 248 4.05 -5.15 7.22
C ASP A 248 4.02 -6.50 8.00
N VAL A 249 4.48 -7.61 7.39
CA VAL A 249 4.34 -8.98 7.94
C VAL A 249 5.03 -9.15 9.30
N ALA A 250 6.25 -8.63 9.44
CA ALA A 250 7.00 -8.75 10.70
C ALA A 250 6.35 -7.93 11.83
N VAL A 251 5.71 -6.80 11.50
CA VAL A 251 4.99 -5.96 12.46
C VAL A 251 3.71 -6.64 12.93
N GLU A 252 2.89 -7.14 11.99
CA GLU A 252 1.62 -7.82 12.30
C GLU A 252 1.80 -9.06 13.19
N GLN A 253 2.92 -9.77 13.05
CA GLN A 253 3.24 -10.96 13.82
C GLN A 253 4.02 -10.66 15.11
N GLY A 254 4.47 -9.41 15.32
CA GLY A 254 5.33 -9.03 16.44
C GLY A 254 6.71 -9.69 16.42
N TRP A 255 7.21 -10.09 15.24
CA TRP A 255 8.48 -10.80 15.09
C TRP A 255 9.70 -9.87 15.13
N THR A 256 10.74 -10.32 15.82
CA THR A 256 12.11 -9.78 15.68
C THR A 256 12.68 -10.05 14.29
N LYS A 257 13.81 -9.42 13.96
CA LYS A 257 14.50 -9.65 12.69
C LYS A 257 14.93 -11.11 12.54
N GLU A 258 15.46 -11.67 13.61
CA GLU A 258 15.91 -13.06 13.73
C GLU A 258 14.77 -14.05 13.46
N GLU A 259 13.64 -13.89 14.15
CA GLU A 259 12.44 -14.74 13.97
C GLU A 259 11.87 -14.60 12.56
N THR A 260 11.86 -13.39 12.00
CA THR A 260 11.37 -13.14 10.64
C THR A 260 12.23 -13.89 9.60
N LEU A 261 13.56 -13.87 9.74
CA LEU A 261 14.46 -14.60 8.84
C LEU A 261 14.31 -16.12 8.98
N GLU A 262 14.19 -16.65 10.20
CA GLU A 262 13.97 -18.08 10.40
C GLU A 262 12.60 -18.51 9.82
N SER A 263 11.56 -17.71 10.04
CA SER A 263 10.23 -17.88 9.45
C SER A 263 10.29 -17.88 7.91
N LEU A 264 11.08 -16.99 7.30
CA LEU A 264 11.34 -17.01 5.85
C LEU A 264 12.08 -18.25 5.36
N MET A 265 13.08 -18.74 6.10
CA MET A 265 13.77 -19.98 5.74
C MET A 265 12.79 -21.16 5.77
N ARG A 266 11.93 -21.25 6.79
CA ARG A 266 10.85 -22.25 6.87
C ARG A 266 9.87 -22.09 5.71
N LYS A 267 9.44 -20.86 5.38
CA LYS A 267 8.57 -20.54 4.23
C LYS A 267 9.19 -20.91 2.88
N ALA A 268 10.51 -20.83 2.75
CA ALA A 268 11.26 -21.29 1.57
C ALA A 268 11.30 -22.83 1.45
N GLY A 269 10.85 -23.57 2.47
CA GLY A 269 10.89 -25.04 2.53
C GLY A 269 12.12 -25.61 3.23
N TRP A 270 12.84 -24.83 4.04
CA TRP A 270 13.95 -25.31 4.86
C TRP A 270 13.47 -25.66 6.28
N ASN A 271 13.53 -26.94 6.62
CA ASN A 271 12.99 -27.48 7.87
C ASN A 271 14.03 -27.53 9.02
N GLY A 272 15.06 -26.68 8.96
CA GLY A 272 16.19 -26.71 9.88
C GLY A 272 17.16 -27.87 9.65
N GLN A 273 18.29 -27.84 10.38
CA GLN A 273 18.84 -29.11 10.85
C GLN A 273 17.92 -29.62 11.97
N THR A 274 17.38 -30.83 11.82
CA THR A 274 16.83 -31.58 12.95
C THR A 274 17.98 -31.92 13.90
N THR A 275 18.27 -31.05 14.88
CA THR A 275 19.30 -31.23 15.91
C THR A 275 18.89 -32.31 16.92
N GLY A 276 18.91 -33.54 16.43
CA GLY A 276 18.42 -34.73 17.13
C GLY A 276 17.01 -35.09 16.69
N SER A 277 16.91 -36.23 15.99
CA SER A 277 15.67 -37.00 15.93
C SER A 277 15.10 -37.16 17.35
N VAL A 278 13.83 -36.80 17.55
CA VAL A 278 13.16 -36.82 18.86
C VAL A 278 13.17 -38.23 19.49
N THR A 279 13.36 -39.28 18.67
CA THR A 279 13.53 -40.68 19.10
C THR A 279 14.84 -40.99 19.86
N ARG A 280 15.72 -40.01 20.15
CA ARG A 280 16.89 -40.21 21.04
C ARG A 280 16.93 -39.35 22.32
N ARG A 281 15.88 -38.58 22.65
CA ARG A 281 15.84 -37.75 23.88
C ARG A 281 14.90 -38.30 24.97
N LEU A 282 14.79 -39.63 25.10
CA LEU A 282 14.03 -40.30 26.18
C LEU A 282 14.89 -41.17 27.12
N LEU A 283 16.23 -41.12 27.02
CA LEU A 283 17.14 -41.96 27.82
C LEU A 283 18.33 -41.20 28.45
N ARG A 284 18.19 -39.89 28.71
CA ARG A 284 19.13 -39.18 29.59
C ARG A 284 18.50 -37.95 30.23
N GLY A 285 18.06 -38.10 31.47
CA GLY A 285 17.73 -36.95 32.31
C GLY A 285 19.00 -36.17 32.63
N SER A 286 19.06 -34.92 32.20
CA SER A 286 19.98 -33.93 32.75
C SER A 286 19.43 -32.54 32.48
N SER A 287 19.11 -31.82 33.55
CA SER A 287 18.75 -30.41 33.50
C SER A 287 19.96 -29.60 33.04
N SER A 288 19.95 -29.19 31.77
CA SER A 288 20.90 -28.22 31.23
C SER A 288 20.14 -27.01 30.72
N THR A 289 20.20 -25.93 31.49
CA THR A 289 20.00 -24.56 31.02
C THR A 289 21.18 -24.19 30.11
N SER A 290 21.24 -24.81 28.93
CA SER A 290 22.18 -24.40 27.90
C SER A 290 21.63 -23.17 27.18
N HIS A 291 22.20 -22.00 27.46
CA HIS A 291 22.26 -20.96 26.44
C HIS A 291 22.95 -21.59 25.23
N SER A 292 22.21 -21.84 24.16
CA SER A 292 22.75 -22.54 23.01
C SER A 292 23.64 -21.60 22.21
N GLU A 293 24.95 -21.86 22.23
CA GLU A 293 25.88 -21.51 21.15
C GLU A 293 25.56 -22.32 19.86
N SER A 294 24.28 -22.41 19.49
CA SER A 294 23.89 -22.80 18.15
C SER A 294 23.90 -21.54 17.30
N GLY A 295 24.87 -21.47 16.38
CA GLY A 295 24.96 -20.38 15.39
C GLY A 295 23.63 -20.15 14.66
N LYS A 296 23.42 -18.91 14.21
CA LYS A 296 22.13 -18.45 13.69
C LYS A 296 21.69 -19.34 12.52
N PRO A 297 20.38 -19.60 12.31
CA PRO A 297 19.90 -20.59 11.33
C PRO A 297 20.50 -20.43 9.92
N TRP A 298 20.72 -19.19 9.48
CA TRP A 298 21.29 -18.86 8.17
C TRP A 298 22.81 -19.05 8.06
N GLU A 299 23.53 -19.21 9.17
CA GLU A 299 24.97 -19.56 9.18
C GLU A 299 25.19 -21.05 8.83
N GLN A 300 24.12 -21.86 8.83
CA GLN A 300 24.13 -23.29 8.54
C GLN A 300 23.90 -23.61 7.04
N VAL A 301 23.76 -22.59 6.19
CA VAL A 301 23.48 -22.71 4.74
C VAL A 301 24.48 -21.89 3.94
N SER A 302 24.76 -22.32 2.71
CA SER A 302 25.72 -21.62 1.83
C SER A 302 25.03 -20.52 1.02
N ASP A 303 25.80 -19.48 0.66
CA ASP A 303 25.34 -18.35 -0.16
C ASP A 303 24.05 -17.69 0.37
N PHE A 304 23.94 -17.51 1.69
CA PHE A 304 22.79 -16.81 2.29
C PHE A 304 22.84 -15.32 1.96
N ARG A 305 21.85 -14.85 1.21
CA ARG A 305 21.69 -13.45 0.82
C ARG A 305 20.34 -12.95 1.29
N VAL A 306 20.32 -11.72 1.80
CA VAL A 306 19.11 -10.95 2.06
C VAL A 306 19.13 -9.73 1.13
N VAL A 307 17.99 -9.47 0.49
CA VAL A 307 17.74 -8.25 -0.27
C VAL A 307 16.58 -7.55 0.41
N ARG A 308 16.80 -6.31 0.87
CA ARG A 308 15.73 -5.45 1.36
C ARG A 308 15.09 -4.70 0.19
N TYR A 309 13.83 -4.32 0.36
CA TYR A 309 13.11 -3.49 -0.61
C TYR A 309 12.02 -2.69 0.09
N GLN A 310 11.46 -1.70 -0.62
CA GLN A 310 10.35 -0.88 -0.14
C GLN A 310 9.15 -1.00 -1.07
N GLY A 311 7.95 -0.79 -0.53
CA GLY A 311 6.73 -0.69 -1.32
C GLY A 311 6.35 0.78 -1.48
N LEU A 312 6.35 1.28 -2.72
CA LEU A 312 5.72 2.55 -3.04
C LEU A 312 4.20 2.31 -3.08
N LYS A 313 3.50 2.83 -2.08
CA LYS A 313 2.05 2.67 -1.90
C LYS A 313 1.32 3.91 -2.46
N ALA A 314 0.26 3.69 -3.22
CA ALA A 314 -0.71 4.70 -3.63
C ALA A 314 -2.13 4.14 -3.46
N SER A 315 -3.14 5.01 -3.35
CA SER A 315 -4.54 4.58 -3.33
C SER A 315 -5.45 5.66 -3.88
N ALA A 316 -6.59 5.24 -4.43
CA ALA A 316 -7.71 6.09 -4.78
C ALA A 316 -9.03 5.44 -4.34
N SER A 317 -10.05 6.24 -4.08
CA SER A 317 -11.43 5.82 -3.87
C SER A 317 -12.23 5.89 -5.17
N TYR A 318 -13.37 5.21 -5.22
CA TYR A 318 -14.32 5.34 -6.32
C TYR A 318 -14.82 6.80 -6.48
N ALA A 319 -14.93 7.56 -5.39
CA ALA A 319 -15.31 8.96 -5.44
C ALA A 319 -14.27 9.79 -6.21
N GLU A 320 -12.98 9.67 -5.86
CA GLU A 320 -11.90 10.36 -6.59
C GLU A 320 -11.83 9.94 -8.07
N TRP A 321 -12.11 8.67 -8.38
CA TRP A 321 -12.22 8.19 -9.77
C TRP A 321 -13.42 8.81 -10.50
N GLN A 322 -14.58 8.91 -9.87
CA GLN A 322 -15.75 9.58 -10.44
C GLN A 322 -15.52 11.08 -10.63
N ASP A 323 -14.98 11.78 -9.64
CA ASP A 323 -14.73 13.22 -9.73
C ASP A 323 -13.75 13.55 -10.85
N TRP A 324 -12.70 12.74 -11.02
CA TRP A 324 -11.80 12.82 -12.17
C TRP A 324 -12.53 12.52 -13.48
N ARG A 325 -13.32 11.44 -13.56
CA ARG A 325 -14.01 11.05 -14.79
C ARG A 325 -15.06 12.09 -15.23
N GLN A 326 -15.81 12.67 -14.28
CA GLN A 326 -16.74 13.77 -14.55
C GLN A 326 -16.01 15.03 -15.02
N TRP A 327 -14.84 15.34 -14.45
CA TRP A 327 -14.01 16.43 -14.93
C TRP A 327 -13.52 16.18 -16.37
N VAL A 328 -13.05 14.97 -16.72
CA VAL A 328 -12.66 14.65 -18.10
C VAL A 328 -13.85 14.80 -19.06
N LEU A 329 -15.04 14.35 -18.67
CA LEU A 329 -16.27 14.52 -19.47
C LEU A 329 -16.76 15.98 -19.56
N SER A 330 -16.22 16.89 -18.75
CA SER A 330 -16.52 18.33 -18.83
C SER A 330 -15.53 19.11 -19.71
N LEU A 331 -14.51 18.45 -20.24
CA LEU A 331 -13.58 19.04 -21.19
C LEU A 331 -14.22 19.10 -22.58
N GLU A 332 -14.45 20.30 -23.11
CA GLU A 332 -14.93 20.51 -24.49
C GLU A 332 -13.78 20.38 -25.53
N ASP A 333 -12.86 19.43 -25.34
CA ASP A 333 -11.62 19.28 -26.12
C ASP A 333 -11.43 17.91 -26.81
N GLY A 334 -12.41 17.01 -26.72
CA GLY A 334 -12.35 15.66 -27.29
C GLY A 334 -11.77 14.60 -26.35
N SER A 335 -11.30 14.95 -25.14
CA SER A 335 -10.79 13.99 -24.16
C SER A 335 -11.84 12.96 -23.71
N GLU A 336 -13.13 13.27 -23.85
CA GLU A 336 -14.24 12.36 -23.59
C GLU A 336 -14.21 11.12 -24.50
N GLU A 337 -13.73 11.25 -25.75
CA GLU A 337 -13.62 10.12 -26.68
C GLU A 337 -12.67 9.04 -26.15
N LEU A 338 -11.61 9.44 -25.41
CA LEU A 338 -10.64 8.53 -24.80
C LEU A 338 -11.26 7.63 -23.73
N LEU A 339 -12.27 8.13 -22.99
CA LEU A 339 -13.03 7.37 -22.00
C LEU A 339 -14.08 6.43 -22.62
N HIS A 340 -14.38 6.63 -23.90
CA HIS A 340 -15.42 5.93 -24.67
C HIS A 340 -14.85 5.11 -25.83
N SER A 341 -13.53 4.82 -25.80
CA SER A 341 -12.79 4.06 -26.82
C SER A 341 -13.61 2.86 -27.32
N THR A 342 -14.20 3.06 -28.50
CA THR A 342 -15.14 2.12 -29.09
C THR A 342 -14.36 1.19 -29.97
N SER A 343 -14.29 -0.08 -29.55
CA SER A 343 -13.67 -1.13 -30.36
C SER A 343 -14.34 -1.16 -31.74
N ARG A 344 -13.55 -0.97 -32.80
CA ARG A 344 -13.99 -1.03 -34.21
C ARG A 344 -13.90 -2.45 -34.76
#